data_AF-A0A0B9GB51-F1
#
_entry.id   AF-A0A0B9GB51-F1
#
_cell.length_a   1.000
_cell.length_b   1.000
_cell.length_c   1.000
_cell.angle_alpha   90.00
_cell.angle_beta   90.00
_cell.angle_gamma   90.00
#
_symmetry.space_group_name_H-M   'P 1'
#
loop_
_entity.id
_entity.type
_entity.pdbx_description
1 polymer ?
#
loop_
_entity_poly.entity_id
_entity_poly.type
_entity_poly.pdbx_seq_one_letter_code
_entity_poly.pdbx_strand_id
1 'polypeptide(L)'
;MRQSVYLRLAVFLVQLDVKREDAQWRREHRRIQVHMPYPLSAHMLKDIGVDNEFRISQEQLSPSAVRKVRHLRREYKSRLVT
;
A
#
# COMPACT_ATOMS: atom_id res chain seq x y z
N MET A 1 8.40 37.60 -19.14
CA MET A 1 7.59 36.36 -19.34
C MET A 1 8.39 35.04 -19.40
N ARG A 2 9.73 35.01 -19.32
CA ARG A 2 10.52 33.75 -19.31
C ARG A 2 10.71 33.13 -17.91
N GLN A 3 10.56 33.92 -16.85
CA GLN A 3 10.75 33.48 -15.45
C GLN A 3 9.65 32.50 -14.98
N SER A 4 8.42 32.63 -15.49
CA SER A 4 7.31 31.74 -15.16
C SER A 4 7.51 30.31 -15.70
N VAL A 5 8.24 30.17 -16.81
CA VAL A 5 8.57 28.85 -17.39
C VAL A 5 9.54 28.11 -16.48
N TYR A 6 10.58 28.79 -16.00
CA TYR A 6 11.54 28.20 -15.05
C TYR A 6 10.89 27.83 -13.73
N LEU A 7 10.00 28.68 -13.20
CA LEU A 7 9.25 28.37 -11.98
C LEU A 7 8.37 27.12 -12.15
N ARG A 8 7.67 27.00 -13.28
CA ARG A 8 6.89 25.79 -13.59
C ARG A 8 7.76 24.54 -13.67
N LEU A 9 8.92 24.63 -14.30
CA LEU A 9 9.86 23.53 -14.43
C LEU A 9 10.43 23.10 -13.07
N ALA A 10 10.81 24.07 -12.24
CA ALA A 10 11.29 23.81 -10.88
C ALA A 10 10.24 23.11 -10.03
N VAL A 11 8.99 23.59 -10.05
CA VAL A 11 7.88 22.95 -9.32
C VAL A 11 7.65 21.52 -9.81
N PHE A 12 7.70 21.29 -11.12
CA PHE A 12 7.53 19.96 -11.68
C PHE A 12 8.63 18.99 -11.23
N LEU A 13 9.90 19.43 -11.25
CA LEU A 13 11.03 18.62 -10.82
C LEU A 13 10.92 18.25 -9.33
N VAL A 14 10.57 19.21 -8.47
CA VAL A 14 10.36 18.96 -7.03
C VAL A 14 9.24 17.96 -6.80
N GLN A 15 8.11 18.10 -7.49
CA GLN A 15 7.01 17.13 -7.38
C GLN A 15 7.40 15.72 -7.83
N LEU A 16 8.27 15.61 -8.85
CA LEU A 16 8.75 14.34 -9.36
C LEU A 16 9.71 13.68 -8.36
N ASP A 17 10.56 14.46 -7.70
CA ASP A 17 11.47 13.98 -6.68
C ASP A 17 10.72 13.48 -5.44
N VAL A 18 9.76 14.27 -4.93
CA VAL A 18 8.90 13.86 -3.81
C VAL A 18 8.19 12.55 -4.11
N LYS A 19 7.67 12.37 -5.33
CA LYS A 19 7.03 11.11 -5.73
C LYS A 19 8.00 9.94 -5.79
N ARG A 20 9.27 10.17 -6.15
CA ARG A 20 10.30 9.14 -6.17
C ARG A 20 10.71 8.73 -4.77
N GLU A 21 10.96 9.71 -3.89
CA GLU A 21 11.24 9.48 -2.48
C GLU A 21 10.08 8.74 -1.82
N ASP A 22 8.84 9.18 -2.01
CA ASP A 22 7.66 8.48 -1.50
C ASP A 22 7.58 7.02 -1.98
N ALA A 23 7.94 6.77 -3.24
CA ALA A 23 7.92 5.42 -3.81
C ALA A 23 9.06 4.56 -3.25
N GLN A 24 10.25 5.13 -3.03
CA GLN A 24 11.38 4.47 -2.37
C GLN A 24 11.08 4.20 -0.90
N TRP A 25 10.57 5.20 -0.19
CA TRP A 25 10.07 5.09 1.18
C TRP A 25 9.02 3.99 1.29
N ARG A 26 8.03 3.95 0.39
CA ARG A 26 7.02 2.88 0.31
C ARG A 26 7.57 1.53 -0.19
N ARG A 27 8.81 1.43 -0.64
CA ARG A 27 9.46 0.14 -0.93
C ARG A 27 10.23 -0.35 0.28
N GLU A 28 10.95 0.55 0.94
CA GLU A 28 11.76 0.28 2.12
C GLU A 28 10.89 0.02 3.35
N HIS A 29 9.95 0.93 3.65
CA HIS A 29 9.08 0.90 4.83
C HIS A 29 7.79 0.08 4.64
N ARG A 30 7.55 -0.51 3.46
CA ARG A 30 6.44 -1.47 3.28
C ARG A 30 6.67 -2.76 4.09
N ARG A 31 7.91 -3.04 4.47
CA ARG A 31 8.29 -4.19 5.31
C ARG A 31 8.66 -3.69 6.70
N ILE A 32 7.66 -3.25 7.46
CA ILE A 32 7.84 -2.89 8.87
C ILE A 32 8.26 -4.17 9.60
N GLN A 33 9.52 -4.22 10.03
CA GLN A 33 9.98 -5.23 10.97
C GLN A 33 9.46 -4.84 12.34
N VAL A 34 8.60 -5.67 12.92
CA VAL A 34 8.09 -5.40 14.27
C VAL A 34 9.12 -5.94 15.25
N HIS A 35 9.79 -5.03 15.97
CA HIS A 35 10.74 -5.43 17.00
C HIS A 35 9.97 -5.95 18.22
N MET A 36 9.73 -7.26 18.29
CA MET A 36 9.03 -7.88 19.41
C MET A 36 10.04 -8.36 20.47
N PRO A 37 9.84 -8.03 21.75
CA PRO A 37 10.81 -8.33 22.81
C PRO A 37 10.85 -9.80 23.25
N TYR A 38 9.90 -10.64 22.81
CA TYR A 38 9.82 -12.05 23.20
C TYR A 38 9.59 -12.93 21.98
N PRO A 39 10.13 -14.17 21.96
CA PRO A 39 9.81 -15.15 20.92
C PRO A 39 8.34 -15.56 21.05
N LEU A 40 7.49 -14.90 20.29
CA LEU A 40 6.06 -15.20 20.23
C LEU A 40 5.85 -16.53 19.49
N SER A 41 4.85 -17.31 19.90
CA SER A 41 4.53 -18.56 19.21
C SER A 41 4.10 -18.29 17.76
N ALA A 42 4.44 -19.19 16.84
CA ALA A 42 4.09 -19.06 15.42
C ALA A 42 2.56 -18.92 15.19
N HIS A 43 1.75 -19.47 16.08
CA HIS A 43 0.29 -19.34 16.03
C HIS A 43 -0.18 -17.93 16.41
N MET A 44 0.44 -17.31 17.42
CA MET A 44 0.13 -15.92 17.78
C MET A 44 0.59 -14.92 16.73
N LEU A 45 1.75 -15.16 16.09
CA LEU A 45 2.23 -14.33 14.97
C LEU A 45 1.20 -14.33 13.83
N LYS A 46 0.68 -15.51 13.48
CA LYS A 46 -0.37 -15.67 12.45
C LYS A 46 -1.65 -14.91 12.78
N ASP A 47 -2.11 -14.95 14.03
CA ASP A 47 -3.33 -14.26 14.45
C ASP A 47 -3.17 -12.73 14.44
N ILE A 48 -1.98 -12.22 14.77
CA ILE A 48 -1.65 -10.78 14.71
C ILE A 48 -1.45 -10.33 13.25
N GLY A 49 -1.26 -11.27 12.32
CA GLY A 49 -1.02 -10.97 10.92
C GLY A 49 0.44 -10.69 10.59
N VAL A 50 1.33 -11.26 11.39
CA VAL A 50 2.77 -11.12 11.28
C VAL A 50 3.34 -12.47 10.87
N ASP A 51 4.17 -12.47 9.84
CA ASP A 51 4.90 -13.63 9.36
C ASP A 51 5.98 -14.07 10.37
N ASN A 52 6.47 -15.30 10.25
CA ASN A 52 7.47 -15.90 11.15
C ASN A 52 8.79 -15.10 11.20
N GLU A 53 9.03 -14.23 10.23
CA GLU A 53 10.15 -13.28 10.19
C GLU A 53 9.84 -11.92 10.86
N PHE A 54 8.79 -11.84 11.69
CA PHE A 54 8.29 -10.60 12.30
C PHE A 54 7.90 -9.51 11.29
N ARG A 55 7.41 -9.93 10.11
CA ARG A 55 7.00 -9.04 9.02
C ARG A 55 5.49 -8.97 8.92
N ILE A 56 4.91 -7.80 8.72
CA ILE A 56 3.46 -7.70 8.48
C ILE A 56 3.11 -8.40 7.16
N SER A 57 2.24 -9.42 7.21
CA SER A 57 1.84 -10.20 6.04
C SER A 57 1.06 -9.32 5.05
N GLN A 58 1.59 -9.18 3.83
CA GLN A 58 0.95 -8.41 2.76
C GLN A 58 -0.42 -8.95 2.34
N GLU A 59 -0.74 -10.20 2.66
CA GLU A 59 -2.05 -10.80 2.37
C GLU A 59 -3.19 -10.04 3.07
N GLN A 60 -2.97 -9.56 4.30
CA GLN A 60 -3.96 -8.77 5.05
C GLN A 60 -4.06 -7.32 4.56
N LEU A 61 -3.00 -6.79 3.95
CA LEU A 61 -3.00 -5.46 3.33
C LEU A 61 -3.55 -5.48 1.90
N SER A 62 -3.81 -6.66 1.33
CA SER A 62 -4.34 -6.75 -0.02
C SER A 62 -5.81 -6.26 -0.05
N PRO A 63 -6.20 -5.41 -1.01
CA PRO A 63 -7.59 -4.97 -1.17
C PRO A 63 -8.43 -6.06 -1.84
N SER A 64 -8.16 -7.33 -1.56
CA SER A 64 -8.86 -8.49 -2.11
C SER A 64 -10.35 -8.42 -1.76
N ALA A 65 -10.67 -8.09 -0.51
CA ALA A 65 -12.05 -7.89 -0.09
C ALA A 65 -12.74 -6.76 -0.87
N VAL A 66 -12.09 -5.59 -1.02
CA VAL A 66 -12.63 -4.44 -1.77
C VAL A 66 -12.85 -4.78 -3.25
N ARG A 67 -11.90 -5.50 -3.86
CA ARG A 67 -12.03 -5.98 -5.25
C ARG A 67 -13.17 -7.00 -5.38
N LYS A 68 -13.26 -7.96 -4.47
CA LYS A 68 -14.31 -8.99 -4.45
C LYS A 68 -15.70 -8.36 -4.29
N VAL A 69 -15.85 -7.41 -3.37
CA VAL A 69 -17.09 -6.64 -3.19
C VAL A 69 -17.44 -5.84 -4.45
N ARG A 70 -16.46 -5.21 -5.11
CA ARG A 70 -16.69 -4.52 -6.39
C ARG A 70 -17.20 -5.47 -7.48
N HIS A 71 -16.61 -6.66 -7.60
CA HIS A 71 -17.03 -7.66 -8.60
C HIS A 71 -18.44 -8.15 -8.32
N LEU A 72 -18.74 -8.55 -7.08
CA LEU A 72 -20.08 -8.96 -6.66
C LEU A 72 -21.11 -7.87 -6.94
N ARG A 73 -20.81 -6.61 -6.61
CA ARG A 73 -21.72 -5.49 -6.86
C ARG A 73 -21.99 -5.26 -8.37
N ARG A 74 -20.99 -5.51 -9.23
CA ARG A 74 -21.15 -5.44 -10.69
C ARG A 74 -22.04 -6.56 -11.21
N GLU A 75 -21.81 -7.80 -10.78
CA GLU A 75 -22.63 -8.95 -11.18
C GLU A 75 -24.08 -8.82 -10.72
N TYR A 76 -24.31 -8.37 -9.48
CA TYR A 76 -25.66 -8.10 -8.98
C TYR A 76 -26.36 -7.02 -9.81
N LYS A 77 -25.67 -5.93 -10.14
CA LYS A 77 -26.23 -4.88 -11.00
C LYS A 77 -26.58 -5.38 -12.40
N SER A 78 -25.73 -6.19 -13.03
CA SER A 78 -26.03 -6.71 -14.37
C SER A 78 -27.23 -7.64 -14.37
N ARG A 79 -27.40 -8.43 -13.30
CA ARG A 79 -28.56 -9.34 -13.15
C ARG A 79 -29.87 -8.62 -12.84
N LEU A 80 -29.84 -7.46 -12.18
CA LEU A 80 -31.05 -6.67 -11.89
C LEU A 80 -31.58 -5.88 -13.10
N VAL A 81 -30.77 -5.71 -14.14
CA VAL A 81 -31.12 -4.97 -15.36
C VAL A 81 -31.71 -5.89 -16.44
N THR A 82 -31.59 -7.21 -16.29
CA THR A 82 -32.24 -8.22 -17.14
C THR A 82 -33.54 -8.66 -16.49
#